data_AF-A0A829GIB4-F1
#
_entry.id   AF-A0A829GIB4-F1
#
_cell.length_a   1.000
_cell.length_b   1.000
_cell.length_c   1.000
_cell.angle_alpha   90.00
_cell.angle_beta   90.00
_cell.angle_gamma   90.00
#
_symmetry.space_group_name_H-M   'P 1'
#
loop_
_entity.id
_entity.type
_entity.pdbx_description
1 polymer ?
#
loop_
_entity_poly.entity_id
_entity_poly.type
_entity_poly.pdbx_seq_one_letter_code
_entity_poly.pdbx_strand_id
1 'polypeptide(L)' 'MTQFISPGATIGIIGGGVTAFQMANAANSMGMRTVVLAPTQTDIAFE' A
#
# COMPACT_ATOMS: atom_id res chain seq x y z
N MET A 1 -18.59 -9.15 -11.54
CA MET A 1 -17.91 -7.86 -11.79
C MET A 1 -16.44 -8.06 -11.51
N THR A 2 -15.59 -7.97 -12.52
CA THR A 2 -14.13 -7.99 -12.31
C THR A 2 -13.56 -6.80 -13.05
N GLN A 3 -13.42 -5.68 -12.33
CA GLN A 3 -12.61 -4.57 -12.82
C GLN A 3 -11.17 -4.91 -12.49
N PHE A 4 -10.39 -5.22 -13.52
CA PHE A 4 -8.95 -5.41 -13.34
C PHE A 4 -8.33 -4.05 -13.02
N ILE A 5 -7.57 -3.99 -11.93
CA ILE A 5 -6.77 -2.82 -11.59
C ILE A 5 -5.37 -3.06 -12.13
N SER A 6 -5.00 -2.30 -13.15
CA SER A 6 -3.74 -2.45 -13.84
C SER A 6 -2.55 -1.92 -13.01
N PRO A 7 -1.34 -2.43 -13.27
CA PRO A 7 -0.11 -1.77 -12.85
C PRO A 7 -0.14 -0.26 -13.17
N GLY A 8 0.46 0.55 -12.30
CA GLY A 8 0.41 2.02 -12.34
C GLY A 8 -0.77 2.64 -11.59
N ALA A 9 -1.79 1.85 -11.24
CA ALA A 9 -2.88 2.30 -10.37
C ALA A 9 -2.40 2.51 -8.92
N THR A 10 -3.21 3.22 -8.13
CA THR A 10 -2.90 3.54 -6.71
C THR A 10 -3.72 2.66 -5.77
N ILE A 11 -3.06 2.06 -4.78
CA ILE A 11 -3.67 1.33 -3.66
C ILE A 11 -3.64 2.22 -2.41
N GLY A 12 -4.81 2.52 -1.86
CA GLY A 12 -4.93 3.12 -0.53
C GLY A 12 -4.92 2.05 0.56
N ILE A 13 -4.07 2.21 1.57
CA ILE A 13 -3.92 1.28 2.70
C ILE A 13 -4.25 2.03 3.99
N ILE A 14 -5.10 1.44 4.83
CA ILE A 14 -5.48 2.01 6.14
C ILE A 14 -4.87 1.15 7.24
N GLY A 15 -4.09 1.78 8.12
CA GLY A 15 -3.24 1.14 9.12
C GLY A 15 -1.78 1.07 8.66
N GLY A 16 -0.84 1.33 9.56
CA GLY A 16 0.59 1.47 9.22
C GLY A 16 1.51 0.38 9.79
N GLY A 17 0.95 -0.70 10.32
CA GLY A 17 1.71 -1.81 10.89
C GLY A 17 2.42 -2.69 9.84
N VAL A 18 3.05 -3.78 10.31
CA VAL A 18 3.87 -4.68 9.47
C VAL A 18 3.13 -5.28 8.28
N THR A 19 1.82 -5.52 8.39
CA THR A 19 1.00 -6.06 7.30
C THR A 19 0.79 -5.03 6.19
N ALA A 20 0.61 -3.76 6.55
CA ALA A 20 0.50 -2.66 5.60
C ALA A 20 1.83 -2.42 4.86
N PHE A 21 2.95 -2.51 5.58
CA PHE A 21 4.29 -2.46 4.97
C PHE A 21 4.51 -3.59 3.96
N GLN A 22 4.19 -4.84 4.32
CA GLN A 22 4.30 -5.98 3.41
C GLN A 22 3.38 -5.82 2.18
N MET A 23 2.17 -5.32 2.38
CA MET A 23 1.23 -5.04 1.29
C MET A 23 1.76 -3.95 0.36
N ALA A 24 2.31 -2.86 0.91
CA ALA A 24 2.88 -1.78 0.14
C ALA A 24 4.07 -2.27 -0.70
N ASN A 25 4.94 -3.10 -0.13
CA ASN A 25 6.07 -3.70 -0.83
C ASN A 25 5.63 -4.63 -1.96
N ALA A 26 4.65 -5.50 -1.70
CA ALA A 26 4.09 -6.37 -2.73
C ALA A 26 3.45 -5.54 -3.86
N ALA A 27 2.68 -4.51 -3.53
CA ALA A 27 2.05 -3.61 -4.50
C ALA A 27 3.08 -2.88 -5.37
N ASN A 28 4.13 -2.33 -4.76
CA ASN A 28 5.23 -1.69 -5.48
C ASN A 28 5.94 -2.68 -6.43
N SER A 29 6.17 -3.92 -6.00
CA SER A 29 6.77 -4.96 -6.86
C SER A 29 5.91 -5.32 -8.08
N MET A 30 4.59 -5.08 -8.00
CA MET A 30 3.65 -5.24 -9.10
C MET A 30 3.50 -3.98 -9.96
N GLY A 31 4.29 -2.93 -9.70
CA GLY A 31 4.26 -1.67 -10.44
C GLY A 31 3.10 -0.75 -10.04
N MET A 32 2.49 -0.96 -8.88
CA MET A 32 1.43 -0.11 -8.34
C MET A 32 2.02 1.04 -7.53
N ARG A 33 1.25 2.11 -7.32
CA ARG A 33 1.55 3.17 -6.36
C ARG A 33 0.82 2.89 -5.05
N THR A 34 1.39 3.27 -3.92
CA THR A 34 0.77 3.06 -2.61
C THR A 34 0.59 4.39 -1.87
N VAL A 35 -0.51 4.52 -1.14
CA VAL A 35 -0.78 5.63 -0.22
C VAL A 35 -1.23 5.02 1.10
N VAL A 36 -0.56 5.36 2.19
CA VAL A 36 -0.85 4.81 3.52
C VAL A 36 -1.45 5.89 4.41
N LEU A 37 -2.54 5.56 5.08
CA LEU A 37 -3.11 6.35 6.18
C LEU A 37 -2.89 5.61 7.49
N ALA A 38 -2.15 6.22 8.41
CA ALA A 38 -1.78 5.63 9.69
C ALA A 38 -1.86 6.68 10.82
N PRO A 39 -2.09 6.26 12.08
CA PRO A 39 -2.27 7.17 13.20
C PRO A 39 -0.98 7.88 13.64
N THR A 40 0.19 7.30 13.37
CA THR A 40 1.50 7.83 13.79
C THR A 40 2.46 7.85 12.61
N GLN A 41 3.35 8.84 12.54
CA GLN A 41 4.35 8.94 11.47
C GLN A 41 5.48 7.90 11.60
N THR A 42 5.58 7.24 12.75
CA THR A 42 6.59 6.20 13.03
C THR A 42 6.14 4.80 12.62
N ASP A 43 4.95 4.68 12.03
CA ASP A 43 4.44 3.40 11.57
C ASP A 43 5.26 2.90 10.37
N ILE A 44 5.65 1.62 10.43
CA ILE A 44 6.61 1.00 9.51
C ILE A 44 6.18 1.05 8.04
N ALA A 45 4.89 1.20 7.74
CA ALA A 45 4.39 1.32 6.37
C ALA A 45 4.77 2.64 5.68
N PHE A 46 5.42 3.59 6.37
CA PHE A 46 6.01 4.79 5.77
C PHE A 46 7.48 4.62 5.36
N GLU A 47 8.11 3.50 5.70
CA GLU A 47 9.49 3.15 5.31
C GLU A 47 9.56 2.50 3.91
#